data_AF-A0A7X7MGH1-F1
#
_entry.id   AF-A0A7X7MGH1-F1
#
_cell.length_a   1.000
_cell.length_b   1.000
_cell.length_c   1.000
_cell.angle_alpha   90.00
_cell.angle_beta   90.00
_cell.angle_gamma   90.00
#
_symmetry.space_group_name_H-M   'P 1'
#
loop_
_entity.id
_entity.type
_entity.pdbx_description
1 polymer ?
#
loop_
_entity_poly.entity_id
_entity_poly.type
_entity_poly.pdbx_seq_one_letter_code
_entity_poly.pdbx_strand_id
1 'polypeptide(L)'
;MGKKREFQEKFRKISSTFRYKLSYGYQDDKEVGELFDLQDDPHEYRNRFDDPGLSAVRESLLRQLLNWYIKTEQPVNFLPANEPLPTSRWFHNHNCSSG
;
A
#
# COMPACT_ATOMS: atom_id res chain seq x y z
N MET A 1 18.79 -7.54 30.48
CA MET A 1 17.58 -8.10 29.83
C MET A 1 17.57 -7.59 28.39
N GLY A 2 17.71 -8.47 27.40
CA GLY A 2 18.04 -8.13 26.01
C GLY A 2 16.90 -7.50 25.21
N LYS A 3 17.25 -6.59 24.32
CA LYS A 3 16.39 -5.96 23.30
C LYS A 3 15.64 -7.02 22.49
N LYS A 4 14.30 -7.04 22.55
CA LYS A 4 13.49 -7.44 21.40
C LYS A 4 13.15 -6.18 20.62
N ARG A 5 14.11 -5.73 19.80
CA ARG A 5 13.76 -4.88 18.65
C ARG A 5 13.12 -5.85 17.68
N GLU A 6 11.80 -6.00 17.75
CA GLU A 6 11.06 -6.52 16.62
C GLU A 6 11.46 -5.66 15.43
N PHE A 7 12.17 -6.29 14.49
CA PHE A 7 12.46 -5.70 13.20
C PHE A 7 11.10 -5.34 12.63
N GLN A 8 10.72 -4.06 12.68
CA GLN A 8 9.63 -3.55 11.87
C GLN A 8 9.99 -3.96 10.45
N GLU A 9 9.27 -4.96 9.93
CA GLU A 9 9.48 -5.45 8.58
C GLU A 9 9.42 -4.22 7.67
N LYS A 10 10.48 -4.01 6.90
CA LYS A 10 10.55 -2.92 5.94
C LYS A 10 9.54 -3.23 4.84
N PHE A 11 8.27 -2.92 5.06
CA PHE A 11 7.19 -3.19 4.12
C PHE A 11 7.34 -2.26 2.92
N ARG A 12 8.11 -2.74 1.94
CA ARG A 12 8.25 -2.08 0.65
C ARG A 12 7.33 -2.76 -0.34
N LYS A 13 6.52 -1.97 -1.02
CA LYS A 13 5.61 -2.42 -2.05
C LYS A 13 6.12 -1.96 -3.41
N ILE A 14 6.00 -2.83 -4.41
CA ILE A 14 6.53 -2.59 -5.74
C ILE A 14 5.38 -2.64 -6.74
N SER A 15 5.38 -1.71 -7.69
CA SER A 15 4.55 -1.75 -8.88
C SER A 15 5.43 -1.53 -10.10
N SER A 16 5.24 -2.32 -11.14
CA SER A 16 6.08 -2.28 -12.33
C SER A 16 5.24 -2.40 -13.59
N THR A 17 5.70 -1.70 -14.63
CA THR A 17 5.23 -1.80 -16.01
C THR A 17 6.40 -2.27 -16.89
N PHE A 18 6.20 -2.33 -18.21
CA PHE A 18 7.30 -2.63 -19.14
C PHE A 18 8.39 -1.54 -19.17
N ARG A 19 8.03 -0.28 -18.85
CA ARG A 19 8.94 0.88 -18.94
C ARG A 19 9.37 1.42 -17.58
N TYR A 20 8.50 1.39 -16.58
CA TYR A 20 8.79 2.00 -15.29
C TYR A 20 8.67 1.02 -14.14
N LYS A 21 9.52 1.17 -13.13
CA LYS A 21 9.47 0.44 -11.87
C LYS A 21 9.39 1.42 -10.71
N LEU A 22 8.37 1.24 -9.87
CA LEU A 22 8.18 1.99 -8.64
C LEU A 22 8.37 1.05 -7.44
N SER A 23 9.09 1.52 -6.44
CA SER A 23 9.23 0.84 -5.15
C SER A 23 9.03 1.83 -4.00
N TYR A 24 7.96 1.65 -3.23
CA TYR A 24 7.43 2.64 -2.28
C TYR A 24 7.23 2.04 -0.88
N GLY A 25 7.45 2.84 0.15
CA GLY A 25 7.22 2.46 1.55
C GLY A 25 7.54 3.60 2.51
N TYR A 26 7.66 3.26 3.79
CA TYR A 26 7.97 4.22 4.86
C TYR A 26 9.20 3.76 5.66
N GLN A 27 9.99 4.74 6.12
CA GLN A 27 11.09 4.56 7.08
C GLN A 27 11.00 5.65 8.13
N ASP A 28 10.85 5.27 9.41
CA ASP A 28 10.74 6.21 10.54
C ASP A 28 9.70 7.33 10.28
N ASP A 29 8.49 6.93 9.85
CA ASP A 29 7.36 7.79 9.45
C ASP A 29 7.59 8.69 8.23
N LYS A 30 8.72 8.57 7.55
CA LYS A 30 9.01 9.29 6.30
C LYS A 30 8.75 8.40 5.10
N GLU A 31 8.14 8.97 4.06
CA GLU A 31 8.03 8.26 2.79
C GLU A 31 9.40 8.04 2.18
N VAL A 32 9.60 6.85 1.62
CA VAL A 32 10.80 6.49 0.89
C VAL A 32 10.37 5.82 -0.41
N GLY A 33 10.79 6.40 -1.52
CA GLY A 33 10.43 5.95 -2.85
C GLY A 33 11.62 5.85 -3.80
N GLU A 34 11.54 4.88 -4.71
CA GLU A 34 12.40 4.80 -5.89
C GLU A 34 11.53 4.67 -7.14
N LEU A 35 11.88 5.43 -8.19
CA LEU A 35 11.27 5.34 -9.52
C LEU A 35 12.37 5.28 -10.58
N PHE A 36 12.33 4.24 -11.40
CA PHE A 36 13.28 4.02 -12.49
C PHE A 36 12.55 3.97 -13.84
N ASP A 37 13.11 4.63 -14.86
CA ASP A 37 12.74 4.42 -16.27
C ASP A 37 13.67 3.31 -16.82
N LEU A 38 13.13 2.10 -16.94
CA LEU A 38 13.86 0.91 -17.39
C LEU A 38 14.23 0.95 -18.87
N GLN A 39 13.62 1.84 -19.66
CA GLN A 39 13.99 2.02 -21.06
C GLN A 39 15.29 2.82 -21.18
N ASP A 40 15.42 3.89 -20.39
CA ASP A 40 16.60 4.76 -20.40
C ASP A 40 17.67 4.30 -19.40
N ASP A 41 17.28 3.57 -18.37
CA ASP A 41 18.12 3.07 -17.26
C ASP A 41 17.73 1.62 -16.87
N PRO A 42 18.01 0.63 -17.74
CA PRO A 42 17.67 -0.78 -17.50
C PRO A 42 18.39 -1.39 -16.28
N HIS A 43 19.43 -0.73 -15.78
CA HIS A 43 20.21 -1.16 -14.63
C HIS A 43 19.84 -0.42 -13.33
N GLU A 44 18.82 0.44 -13.35
CA GLU A 44 18.25 1.10 -12.16
C GLU A 44 19.27 1.94 -11.37
N TYR A 45 20.21 2.61 -12.05
CA TYR A 45 21.22 3.45 -11.40
C TYR A 45 20.71 4.83 -10.96
N ARG A 46 19.62 5.32 -11.55
CA ARG A 46 19.13 6.68 -11.40
C ARG A 46 17.75 6.68 -10.76
N ASN A 47 17.70 6.89 -9.44
CA ASN A 47 16.43 7.12 -8.76
C ASN A 47 15.85 8.49 -9.20
N ARG A 48 14.65 8.46 -9.80
CA ARG A 48 13.90 9.64 -10.27
C ARG A 48 12.60 9.85 -9.50
N PHE A 49 12.50 9.33 -8.28
CA PHE A 49 11.27 9.42 -7.48
C PHE A 49 10.82 10.87 -7.23
N ASP A 50 11.76 11.78 -6.98
CA ASP A 50 11.49 13.21 -6.73
C ASP A 50 11.54 14.07 -8.00
N ASP A 51 11.69 13.46 -9.18
CA ASP A 51 11.72 14.19 -10.44
C ASP A 51 10.31 14.72 -10.79
N PRO A 52 10.10 16.05 -10.86
CA PRO A 52 8.80 16.61 -11.19
C PRO A 52 8.32 16.21 -12.60
N GLY A 53 9.25 15.92 -13.53
CA GLY A 53 8.94 15.47 -14.88
C GLY A 53 8.30 14.07 -14.93
N LEU A 54 8.45 13.27 -13.87
CA LEU A 54 7.85 11.94 -13.75
C LEU A 54 6.73 11.87 -12.72
N SER A 55 6.25 13.01 -12.22
CA SER A 55 5.17 13.09 -11.22
C SER A 55 3.91 12.31 -11.65
N ALA A 56 3.45 12.50 -12.89
CA ALA A 56 2.30 11.78 -13.44
C ALA A 56 2.53 10.26 -13.52
N VAL A 57 3.75 9.81 -13.84
CA VAL A 57 4.11 8.39 -13.89
C VAL A 57 4.11 7.80 -12.48
N ARG A 58 4.70 8.50 -11.52
CA ARG A 58 4.72 8.14 -10.09
C ARG A 58 3.29 7.97 -9.56
N GLU A 59 2.42 8.95 -9.79
CA GLU A 59 1.02 8.91 -9.35
C GLU A 59 0.24 7.75 -9.97
N SER A 60 0.44 7.49 -11.27
CA SER A 60 -0.18 6.35 -11.96
C SER A 60 0.21 5.00 -11.35
N LEU A 61 1.51 4.81 -11.06
CA LEU A 61 2.01 3.57 -10.46
C LEU A 61 1.58 3.41 -8.99
N LEU A 62 1.58 4.49 -8.21
CA LEU A 62 1.04 4.49 -6.84
C LEU A 62 -0.44 4.12 -6.84
N ARG A 63 -1.23 4.64 -7.79
CA ARG A 63 -2.65 4.30 -7.90
C ARG A 63 -2.87 2.85 -8.29
N GLN A 64 -2.03 2.30 -9.18
CA GLN A 64 -2.05 0.87 -9.51
C GLN A 64 -1.75 0.02 -8.27
N LEU A 65 -0.74 0.41 -7.50
CA LEU A 65 -0.39 -0.26 -6.26
C LEU A 65 -1.53 -0.24 -5.24
N LEU A 66 -2.14 0.93 -5.02
CA LEU A 66 -3.29 1.08 -4.13
C LEU A 66 -4.48 0.21 -4.57
N ASN A 67 -4.80 0.22 -5.87
CA ASN A 67 -5.86 -0.61 -6.42
C ASN A 67 -5.60 -2.10 -6.23
N TRP A 68 -4.35 -2.54 -6.38
CA TRP A 68 -3.95 -3.92 -6.10
C TRP A 68 -4.13 -4.23 -4.62
N TYR A 69 -3.64 -3.36 -3.74
CA TYR A 69 -3.73 -3.51 -2.29
C TYR A 69 -5.19 -3.69 -1.82
N ILE A 70 -6.10 -2.81 -2.28
CA ILE A 70 -7.54 -2.89 -1.95
C ILE A 70 -8.15 -4.23 -2.40
N LYS A 71 -7.73 -4.74 -3.56
CA LYS A 71 -8.25 -6.00 -4.13
C LYS A 71 -7.73 -7.23 -3.42
N THR A 72 -6.49 -7.23 -2.95
CA THR A 72 -5.81 -8.44 -2.46
C THR A 72 -5.66 -8.50 -0.95
N GLU A 73 -5.52 -7.36 -0.28
CA GLU A 73 -5.35 -7.29 1.17
C GLU A 73 -6.68 -6.88 1.82
N GLN A 74 -7.62 -7.81 1.80
CA GLN A 74 -8.73 -7.82 2.75
C GLN A 74 -8.24 -8.54 4.02
N PRO A 75 -8.40 -7.97 5.23
CA PRO A 75 -8.05 -8.68 6.44
C PRO A 75 -8.91 -9.94 6.56
N VAL A 76 -8.29 -11.04 6.98
CA VAL A 76 -8.94 -12.34 7.25
C VAL A 76 -10.08 -12.26 8.28
N ASN A 77 -10.19 -11.15 9.01
CA ASN A 77 -11.21 -10.91 10.03
C ASN A 77 -12.60 -10.57 9.48
N PHE A 78 -12.78 -10.39 8.15
CA PHE A 78 -14.10 -10.22 7.55
C PHE A 78 -14.86 -11.55 7.33
N LEU A 79 -14.36 -12.68 7.81
CA LEU A 79 -15.18 -13.89 7.94
C LEU A 79 -16.24 -13.66 9.03
N PRO A 80 -17.54 -13.96 8.79
CA PRO A 80 -18.62 -13.76 9.77
C PRO A 80 -18.40 -14.42 11.14
N ALA A 81 -17.44 -15.35 11.23
CA ALA A 81 -17.16 -16.16 12.40
C ALA A 81 -16.16 -15.55 13.40
N ASN A 82 -15.41 -14.49 13.04
CA ASN A 82 -14.20 -14.13 13.80
C ASN A 82 -14.20 -12.78 14.55
N GLU A 83 -15.22 -11.93 14.42
CA GLU A 83 -15.34 -10.76 15.31
C GLU A 83 -16.80 -10.51 15.71
N PRO A 84 -17.13 -10.43 17.02
CA PRO A 84 -18.31 -9.69 17.41
C PRO A 84 -18.06 -8.24 17.00
N LEU A 85 -18.81 -7.77 15.99
CA LEU A 85 -18.74 -6.38 15.55
C LEU A 85 -18.79 -5.46 16.78
N PRO A 86 -17.92 -4.42 16.85
CA PRO A 86 -17.98 -3.50 17.97
C PRO A 86 -19.41 -2.96 18.11
N THR A 87 -19.87 -2.76 19.35
CA THR A 87 -21.21 -2.22 19.68
C THR A 87 -21.32 -0.74 19.31
N SER A 88 -20.99 -0.41 18.07
CA SER A 88 -21.09 0.89 17.46
C SER A 88 -22.54 1.14 17.03
N ARG A 89 -22.98 2.38 17.27
CA ARG A 89 -24.30 2.90 16.89
C ARG A 89 -24.63 2.75 15.40
N TRP A 90 -23.62 2.68 14.53
CA TRP A 90 -23.76 2.59 13.08
C TRP A 90 -24.24 1.22 12.57
N PHE A 91 -24.08 0.14 13.36
CA PHE A 91 -24.48 -1.22 12.95
C PHE A 91 -25.88 -1.65 13.43
N HIS A 92 -26.57 -0.82 14.22
CA HIS A 92 -27.87 -1.16 14.83
C HIS A 92 -29.10 -0.98 13.90
N ASN A 93 -28.94 -0.62 12.63
CA ASN A 93 -30.07 -0.13 11.83
C ASN A 93 -30.46 -1.01 10.61
N HIS A 94 -30.43 -2.33 10.76
CA HIS A 94 -30.95 -3.26 9.75
C HIS A 94 -32.02 -4.24 10.23
N ASN A 95 -32.77 -3.90 11.28
CA ASN A 95 -34.09 -4.48 11.50
C ASN A 95 -35.14 -3.36 11.52
N CYS A 96 -35.37 -2.75 10.36
CA CYS A 96 -36.63 -2.06 10.09
C CYS A 96 -37.73 -3.13 9.95
N SER A 97 -38.38 -3.40 11.09
CA SER A 97 -39.82 -3.59 11.26
C SER A 97 -40.56 -4.39 10.19
N SER A 98 -40.80 -5.67 10.48
CA SER A 98 -42.03 -6.34 10.04
C SER A 98 -43.23 -5.61 10.66
N GLY A 99 -44.07 -5.04 9.80
CA GLY A 99 -45.41 -4.54 10.12
C GLY A 99 -46.35 -5.00 9.03
#